data_AF-A0AAN1TXW1-F1
#
_entry.id   AF-A0AAN1TXW1-F1
#
_cell.length_a   1.000
_cell.length_b   1.000
_cell.length_c   1.000
_cell.angle_alpha   90.00
_cell.angle_beta   90.00
_cell.angle_gamma   90.00
#
_symmetry.space_group_name_H-M   'P 1'
#
loop_
_entity.id
_entity.type
_entity.pdbx_description
1 polymer ?
#
loop_
_entity_poly.entity_id
_entity_poly.type
_entity_poly.pdbx_seq_one_letter_code
_entity_poly.pdbx_strand_id
1 'polypeptide(L)'
;MTFTELDNALADTGRRSLASRLVFALADGLDKNQIGLNLDEFEKQSGYIRTNIRSVAAALKESGIIEIQYYDDSVPENETIVMGSVSRGRWSKQHYCLTDTVKALLKRQA
;
A
#
# COMPACT_ATOMS: atom_id res chain seq x y z
N MET A 1 -3.87 16.44 -2.33
CA MET A 1 -3.99 16.02 -0.92
C MET A 1 -3.17 16.98 -0.06
N THR A 2 -3.63 17.33 1.14
CA THR A 2 -2.87 18.08 2.17
C THR A 2 -2.51 17.17 3.34
N PHE A 3 -1.57 17.57 4.21
CA PHE A 3 -1.22 16.77 5.40
C PHE A 3 -2.43 16.55 6.33
N THR A 4 -3.35 17.51 6.38
CA THR A 4 -4.59 17.40 7.16
C THR A 4 -5.56 16.39 6.56
N GLU A 5 -5.68 16.33 5.23
CA GLU A 5 -6.49 15.32 4.55
C GLU A 5 -5.93 13.90 4.74
N LEU A 6 -4.60 13.76 4.73
CA LEU A 6 -3.94 12.49 5.05
C LEU A 6 -4.23 12.06 6.50
N ASP A 7 -4.12 12.98 7.47
CA ASP A 7 -4.38 12.66 8.87
C ASP A 7 -5.84 12.29 9.14
N ASN A 8 -6.78 12.99 8.47
CA ASN A 8 -8.20 12.68 8.53
C ASN A 8 -8.50 11.29 7.95
N ALA A 9 -7.95 10.97 6.79
CA ALA A 9 -8.16 9.66 6.17
C ALA A 9 -7.51 8.52 6.98
N LEU A 10 -6.36 8.77 7.62
CA LEU A 10 -5.76 7.83 8.57
C LEU A 10 -6.64 7.60 9.79
N ALA A 11 -7.28 8.65 10.32
CA ALA A 11 -8.23 8.55 11.43
C ALA A 11 -9.51 7.80 11.03
N ASP A 12 -9.99 8.00 9.79
CA ASP A 12 -11.23 7.43 9.28
C ASP A 12 -11.17 5.91 9.05
N THR A 13 -9.96 5.34 8.92
CA THR A 13 -9.77 3.88 8.86
C THR A 13 -10.17 3.13 10.13
N GLY A 14 -10.48 3.84 11.23
CA GLY A 14 -10.78 3.27 12.55
C GLY A 14 -9.59 2.61 13.25
N ARG A 15 -8.45 2.48 12.57
CA ARG A 15 -7.20 1.88 13.07
C ARG A 15 -6.00 2.73 12.66
N ARG A 16 -5.99 3.96 13.17
CA ARG A 16 -4.96 4.97 12.89
C ARG A 16 -3.53 4.42 13.02
N SER A 17 -3.23 3.64 14.06
CA SER A 17 -1.88 3.08 14.25
C SER A 17 -1.45 2.12 13.13
N LEU A 18 -2.38 1.30 12.62
CA LEU A 18 -2.10 0.37 11.51
C LEU A 18 -2.00 1.13 10.19
N ALA A 19 -2.92 2.07 9.96
CA ALA A 19 -2.94 2.91 8.77
C ALA A 19 -1.67 3.76 8.65
N SER A 20 -1.27 4.44 9.73
CA SER A 20 -0.04 5.22 9.76
C SER A 20 1.17 4.33 9.52
N ARG A 21 1.25 3.16 10.16
CA ARG A 21 2.36 2.24 9.96
C ARG A 21 2.45 1.73 8.53
N LEU A 22 1.31 1.49 7.87
CA LEU A 22 1.29 1.07 6.46
C LEU A 22 1.77 2.20 5.55
N VAL A 23 1.30 3.43 5.75
CA VAL A 23 1.74 4.59 4.97
C VAL A 23 3.23 4.88 5.16
N PHE A 24 3.73 4.84 6.40
CA PHE A 24 5.15 5.06 6.68
C PHE A 24 6.03 3.92 6.15
N ALA A 25 5.59 2.67 6.24
CA ALA A 25 6.34 1.55 5.65
C ALA A 25 6.46 1.69 4.13
N LEU A 26 5.41 2.16 3.45
CA LEU A 26 5.46 2.46 2.02
C LEU A 26 6.37 3.65 1.71
N ALA A 27 6.35 4.68 2.56
CA ALA A 27 7.21 5.84 2.41
C ALA A 27 8.70 5.47 2.60
N ASP A 28 9.02 4.63 3.59
CA ASP A 28 10.36 4.09 3.83
C ASP A 28 10.81 3.17 2.69
N GLY A 29 9.88 2.42 2.09
CA GLY A 29 10.13 1.65 0.87
C GLY A 29 10.55 2.55 -0.30
N LEU A 30 9.83 3.65 -0.52
CA LEU A 30 10.19 4.65 -1.53
C LEU A 30 11.58 5.25 -1.30
N ASP A 31 11.95 5.57 -0.06
CA ASP A 31 13.30 6.06 0.27
C ASP A 31 14.40 5.04 -0.11
N LYS A 32 14.04 3.75 -0.15
CA LYS A 32 14.92 2.64 -0.55
C LYS A 32 14.78 2.25 -2.02
N ASN A 33 14.14 3.09 -2.84
CA ASN A 33 13.79 2.80 -4.25
C ASN A 33 12.92 1.54 -4.44
N GLN A 34 12.15 1.16 -3.42
CA GLN A 34 11.16 0.09 -3.53
C GLN A 34 9.82 0.68 -3.99
N ILE A 35 9.29 0.16 -5.09
CA ILE A 35 8.09 0.69 -5.76
C ILE A 35 6.81 0.44 -4.94
N GLY A 36 6.83 -0.56 -4.06
CA GLY A 36 5.73 -0.83 -3.13
C GLY A 36 6.06 -2.00 -2.20
N LEU A 37 5.06 -2.43 -1.43
CA LEU A 37 5.26 -3.39 -0.36
C LEU A 37 4.23 -4.53 -0.43
N ASN A 38 4.73 -5.76 -0.33
CA ASN A 38 3.91 -6.97 -0.37
C ASN A 38 3.16 -7.17 0.95
N LEU A 39 1.90 -7.63 0.87
CA LEU A 39 1.10 -7.96 2.06
C LEU A 39 1.79 -8.96 2.99
N ASP A 40 2.44 -10.00 2.46
CA ASP A 40 3.15 -11.00 3.26
C ASP A 40 4.36 -10.40 3.99
N GLU A 41 5.04 -9.44 3.37
CA GLU A 41 6.17 -8.74 3.96
C GLU A 41 5.70 -7.75 5.04
N PHE A 42 4.60 -7.04 4.79
CA PHE A 42 3.96 -6.18 5.78
C PHE A 42 3.48 -6.96 7.00
N GLU A 43 2.87 -8.12 6.79
CA GLU A 43 2.40 -9.00 7.86
C GLU A 43 3.58 -9.43 8.75
N LYS A 44 4.70 -9.84 8.15
CA LYS A 44 5.92 -10.19 8.89
C LYS A 44 6.54 -9.01 9.64
N GLN A 45 6.59 -7.82 9.04
CA GLN A 45 7.21 -6.62 9.64
C GLN A 45 6.34 -5.95 10.71
N SER A 46 5.03 -5.99 10.53
CA SER A 46 4.08 -5.28 11.41
C SER A 46 3.51 -6.17 12.51
N GLY A 47 3.47 -7.49 12.31
CA GLY A 47 2.86 -8.45 13.22
C GLY A 47 1.33 -8.37 13.26
N TYR A 48 0.70 -7.58 12.37
CA TYR A 48 -0.76 -7.47 12.31
C TYR A 48 -1.38 -8.58 11.47
N ILE A 49 -2.58 -9.00 11.85
CA ILE A 49 -3.35 -10.02 11.15
C ILE A 49 -3.72 -9.54 9.74
N ARG A 50 -3.50 -10.38 8.74
CA ARG A 50 -3.83 -10.13 7.32
C ARG A 50 -5.19 -9.47 7.06
N THR A 51 -6.24 -9.92 7.75
CA THR A 51 -7.61 -9.37 7.62
C THR A 51 -7.66 -7.89 7.99
N ASN A 52 -6.94 -7.49 9.04
CA ASN A 52 -6.90 -6.11 9.50
C ASN A 52 -6.11 -5.22 8.54
N ILE A 53 -5.01 -5.74 8.01
CA ILE A 53 -4.20 -5.06 7.00
C ILE A 53 -5.04 -4.82 5.74
N ARG A 54 -5.74 -5.85 5.25
CA ARG A 54 -6.62 -5.75 4.08
C ARG A 54 -7.74 -4.74 4.27
N SER A 55 -8.38 -4.74 5.43
CA SER A 55 -9.46 -3.79 5.74
C SER A 55 -8.96 -2.35 5.73
N VAL A 56 -7.78 -2.10 6.32
CA VAL A 56 -7.18 -0.75 6.32
C VAL A 56 -6.66 -0.37 4.94
N ALA A 57 -6.07 -1.30 4.20
CA ALA A 57 -5.64 -1.06 2.83
C ALA A 57 -6.82 -0.72 1.91
N ALA A 58 -7.96 -1.39 2.08
CA ALA A 58 -9.19 -1.07 1.35
C ALA A 58 -9.69 0.35 1.68
N ALA A 59 -9.74 0.72 2.97
CA ALA A 59 -10.10 2.07 3.38
C ALA A 59 -9.14 3.14 2.82
N LEU A 60 -7.83 2.89 2.89
CA LEU A 60 -6.82 3.80 2.35
C LEU A 60 -6.90 3.91 0.82
N LYS A 61 -7.30 2.84 0.13
CA LYS A 61 -7.55 2.85 -1.32
C LYS A 61 -8.78 3.71 -1.64
N GLU A 62 -9.86 3.55 -0.90
CA GLU A 62 -11.08 4.36 -1.07
C GLU A 62 -10.80 5.85 -0.80
N SER A 63 -9.93 6.16 0.16
CA SER A 63 -9.45 7.52 0.41
C SER A 63 -8.45 8.05 -0.62
N GLY A 64 -8.05 7.24 -1.62
CA GLY A 64 -7.08 7.64 -2.64
C GLY A 64 -5.63 7.80 -2.16
N ILE A 65 -5.27 7.20 -1.02
CA ILE A 65 -3.92 7.27 -0.43
C ILE A 65 -3.01 6.21 -1.02
N ILE A 66 -3.53 5.00 -1.21
CA ILE A 66 -2.78 3.88 -1.73
C ILE A 66 -3.48 3.27 -2.95
N GLU A 67 -2.69 2.68 -3.82
CA GLU A 67 -3.14 1.76 -4.84
C GLU A 67 -2.84 0.34 -4.40
N ILE A 68 -3.83 -0.53 -4.59
CA ILE A 68 -3.66 -1.97 -4.40
C ILE A 68 -3.48 -2.57 -5.78
N GLN A 69 -2.26 -2.99 -6.08
CA GLN A 69 -1.88 -3.72 -7.28
C GLN A 69 -1.85 -5.21 -6.97
N TYR A 70 -2.12 -6.03 -7.98
CA TYR A 70 -2.14 -7.49 -7.85
C TYR A 70 -1.10 -8.10 -8.80
N TYR A 71 -0.18 -8.90 -8.26
CA TYR A 71 0.76 -9.68 -9.06
C TYR A 71 0.31 -11.13 -9.16
N ASP A 72 0.64 -11.75 -10.30
CA ASP A 72 0.52 -13.18 -10.50
C ASP A 72 1.89 -13.84 -10.23
N ASP A 73 1.91 -14.96 -9.51
CA ASP A 73 3.12 -15.74 -9.20
C ASP A 73 3.75 -16.41 -10.44
N SER A 74 3.10 -16.30 -11.60
CA SER A 74 3.54 -16.87 -12.87
C SER A 74 4.51 -15.98 -13.67
N VAL A 75 4.85 -14.77 -13.20
CA VAL A 75 5.80 -13.86 -13.86
C VAL A 75 7.08 -13.75 -13.02
N PRO A 76 8.28 -13.97 -13.61
CA PRO A 76 9.55 -13.89 -12.90
C PRO A 76 9.83 -12.47 -12.37
N GLU A 77 10.53 -12.43 -11.25
CA GLU A 77 10.85 -11.31 -10.35
C GLU A 77 11.42 -10.02 -11.00
N ASN A 78 11.71 -10.03 -12.30
CA ASN A 78 12.36 -8.95 -13.05
C ASN A 78 11.47 -8.20 -14.06
N GLU A 79 10.23 -8.64 -14.32
CA GLU A 79 9.30 -7.90 -15.19
C GLU A 79 8.07 -7.50 -14.39
N THR A 80 8.10 -6.27 -13.88
CA THR A 80 7.02 -5.65 -13.11
C THR A 80 5.84 -5.33 -14.02
N ILE A 81 5.08 -6.36 -14.43
CA ILE A 81 3.88 -6.16 -15.24
C ILE A 81 2.72 -5.81 -14.30
N VAL A 82 2.45 -4.51 -14.17
CA VAL A 82 1.31 -3.96 -13.43
C VAL A 82 0.01 -4.31 -14.18
N MET A 83 -0.56 -5.48 -13.91
CA MET A 83 -1.84 -5.92 -14.50
C MET A 83 -3.05 -5.47 -13.68
N GLY A 84 -3.28 -4.16 -13.64
CA GLY A 84 -4.59 -3.55 -13.39
C GLY A 84 -5.29 -3.84 -12.04
N SER A 85 -6.47 -3.25 -11.90
CA SER A 85 -7.22 -3.11 -10.65
C SER A 85 -8.11 -4.31 -10.27
N VAL A 86 -7.92 -5.49 -10.89
CA VAL A 86 -8.87 -6.62 -10.80
C VAL A 86 -8.18 -7.87 -10.24
N SER A 87 -8.64 -8.31 -9.07
CA SER A 87 -8.21 -9.58 -8.46
C SER A 87 -8.69 -10.76 -9.31
N ARG A 88 -7.75 -11.46 -9.97
CA ARG A 88 -8.01 -12.76 -10.61
C ARG A 88 -7.45 -13.89 -9.75
N GLY A 89 -8.27 -14.35 -8.81
CA GLY A 89 -8.14 -15.69 -8.23
C GLY A 89 -7.17 -15.85 -7.06
N ARG A 90 -7.18 -17.07 -6.51
CA ARG A 90 -6.62 -17.51 -5.22
C ARG A 90 -5.08 -17.34 -5.08
N TRP A 91 -4.40 -16.90 -6.13
CA TRP A 91 -2.94 -16.76 -6.22
C TRP A 91 -2.46 -15.31 -6.46
N SER A 92 -3.35 -14.32 -6.52
CA SER A 92 -2.94 -12.94 -6.68
C SER A 92 -2.34 -12.37 -5.39
N LYS A 93 -1.04 -12.02 -5.41
CA LYS A 93 -0.36 -11.35 -4.30
C LYS A 93 -0.72 -9.86 -4.30
N GLN A 94 -1.09 -9.35 -3.13
CA GLN A 94 -1.44 -7.94 -2.96
C GLN A 94 -0.17 -7.13 -2.73
N HIS A 95 0.03 -6.14 -3.60
CA HIS A 95 1.11 -5.18 -3.50
C HIS A 95 0.53 -3.80 -3.31
N TYR A 96 1.00 -3.13 -2.26
CA TYR A 96 0.55 -1.80 -1.92
C TYR A 96 1.54 -0.78 -2.46
N CYS A 97 1.04 0.20 -3.18
CA CYS A 97 1.82 1.33 -3.69
C CYS A 97 1.19 2.63 -3.19
N LEU A 98 2.00 3.65 -2.93
CA LEU A 98 1.46 4.99 -2.67
C LEU A 98 0.94 5.60 -3.97
N THR A 99 -0.17 6.33 -3.90
CA THR A 99 -0.63 7.13 -5.05
C THR A 99 0.34 8.26 -5.32
N ASP A 100 0.41 8.70 -6.58
CA ASP A 100 1.28 9.79 -6.99
C ASP A 100 0.95 11.10 -6.25
N THR A 101 -0.29 11.26 -5.79
CA THR A 101 -0.73 12.38 -4.96
C THR A 101 -0.03 12.40 -3.60
N VAL A 102 0.18 11.23 -2.98
CA VAL A 102 0.87 11.11 -1.69
C VAL A 102 2.39 11.15 -1.86
N LYS A 103 2.92 10.57 -2.96
CA LYS A 103 4.34 10.72 -3.33
C LYS A 103 4.73 12.19 -3.52
N ALA A 104 3.91 12.94 -4.26
CA ALA A 104 4.10 14.38 -4.48
C ALA A 104 4.02 15.17 -3.17
N LEU A 105 3.12 14.80 -2.26
CA LEU A 105 3.00 15.43 -0.94
C LEU A 105 4.24 15.19 -0.06
N LEU A 106 4.77 13.97 -0.07
CA LEU A 106 5.97 13.60 0.69
C LEU A 106 7.26 14.18 0.10
N LYS A 107 7.20 14.89 -1.04
CA LYS A 107 8.37 15.39 -1.81
C LYS A 107 9.40 14.30 -2.11
N ARG A 108 8.98 13.03 -2.13
CA ARG A 108 9.79 11.89 -2.53
C ARG A 108 9.47 11.63 -3.99
N GLN A 109 10.08 12.43 -4.85
CA GLN A 109 10.16 12.10 -6.28
C GLN A 109 11.18 10.97 -6.40
N ALA A 110 10.70 9.78 -6.77
CA ALA A 110 11.52 8.85 -7.52
C ALA A 110 11.60 9.34 -8.97
#